data_AF-A0A3M0H090-F1
#
_entry.id   AF-A0A3M0H090-F1
#
_cell.length_a   1.000
_cell.length_b   1.000
_cell.length_c   1.000
_cell.angle_alpha   90.00
_cell.angle_beta   90.00
_cell.angle_gamma   90.00
#
_symmetry.space_group_name_H-M   'P 1'
#
loop_
_entity.id
_entity.type
_entity.pdbx_description
1 polymer ?
#
loop_
_entity_poly.entity_id
_entity_poly.type
_entity_poly.pdbx_seq_one_letter_code
_entity_poly.pdbx_strand_id
1 'polypeptide(L)'
;MEENNVAMMGQELFEHPKKQHKQYGLTALGELSQRIGDPEAFAEDRADADQLAAMEEALETYPDSALTFDEDADTWIVGAEEDIEKMFADREAFLDALLNDEDPGI
;
A
#
# COMPACT_ATOMS: atom_id res chain seq x y z
N MET A 1 25.77 -4.73 16.33
CA MET A 1 25.59 -4.31 14.94
C MET A 1 24.96 -5.50 14.25
N GLU A 2 23.66 -5.67 14.44
CA GLU A 2 22.86 -6.46 13.49
C GLU A 2 22.60 -5.49 12.34
N GLU A 3 23.13 -5.80 11.17
CA GLU A 3 22.68 -5.18 9.94
C GLU A 3 21.18 -5.49 9.87
N ASN A 4 20.37 -4.50 10.23
CA ASN A 4 18.97 -4.47 9.85
C ASN A 4 18.98 -4.60 8.34
N ASN A 5 18.70 -5.80 7.86
CA ASN A 5 18.44 -6.09 6.46
C ASN A 5 17.13 -5.36 6.16
N VAL A 6 17.24 -4.05 5.93
CA VAL A 6 16.17 -3.21 5.43
C VAL A 6 15.80 -3.86 4.13
N ALA A 7 14.66 -4.56 4.10
CA ALA A 7 14.21 -5.27 2.92
C ALA A 7 14.16 -4.26 1.76
N MET A 8 15.18 -4.29 0.90
CA MET A 8 15.19 -3.45 -0.28
C MET A 8 14.20 -4.03 -1.28
N MET A 9 13.59 -3.16 -2.07
CA MET A 9 12.63 -3.57 -3.08
C MET A 9 13.38 -4.23 -4.24
N GLY A 10 13.38 -5.55 -4.31
CA GLY A 10 13.92 -6.27 -5.46
C GLY A 10 12.97 -6.22 -6.67
N GLN A 11 13.51 -6.48 -7.86
CA GLN A 11 12.74 -6.49 -9.12
C GLN A 11 11.49 -7.38 -9.07
N GLU A 12 11.58 -8.59 -8.50
CA GLU A 12 10.42 -9.49 -8.38
C GLU A 12 9.31 -8.87 -7.52
N LEU A 13 9.67 -8.19 -6.42
CA LEU A 13 8.69 -7.53 -5.56
C LEU A 13 8.06 -6.34 -6.27
N PHE A 14 8.86 -5.55 -6.99
CA PHE A 14 8.38 -4.42 -7.78
C PHE A 14 7.36 -4.87 -8.86
N GLU A 15 7.66 -5.93 -9.61
CA GLU A 15 6.74 -6.49 -10.62
C GLU A 15 5.48 -7.17 -10.02
N HIS A 16 5.44 -7.34 -8.70
CA HIS A 16 4.35 -8.00 -7.98
C HIS A 16 3.90 -7.19 -6.75
N PRO A 17 3.23 -6.03 -6.95
CA PRO A 17 2.90 -5.09 -5.87
C PRO A 17 2.11 -5.71 -4.72
N LYS A 18 1.24 -6.69 -5.00
CA LYS A 18 0.50 -7.45 -3.96
C LYS A 18 1.39 -8.28 -3.04
N LYS A 19 2.58 -8.70 -3.48
CA LYS A 19 3.54 -9.43 -2.63
C LYS A 19 4.24 -8.50 -1.64
N GLN A 20 4.31 -7.21 -1.97
CA GLN A 20 5.01 -6.22 -1.16
C GLN A 20 4.31 -6.01 0.19
N HIS A 21 2.98 -5.93 0.21
CA HIS A 21 2.21 -5.71 1.46
C HIS A 21 2.68 -6.62 2.59
N LYS A 22 2.78 -7.93 2.32
CA LYS A 22 3.24 -8.91 3.30
C LYS A 22 4.67 -8.68 3.79
N GLN A 23 5.56 -8.21 2.92
CA GLN A 23 6.96 -7.92 3.26
C GLN A 23 7.07 -6.75 4.25
N TYR A 24 6.18 -5.77 4.11
CA TYR A 24 6.10 -4.59 4.99
C TYR A 24 5.10 -4.76 6.15
N GLY A 25 4.56 -5.96 6.38
CA GLY A 25 3.59 -6.18 7.46
C GLY A 25 2.21 -5.55 7.23
N LEU A 26 1.92 -5.13 6.00
CA LEU A 26 0.67 -4.52 5.58
C LEU A 26 -0.36 -5.57 5.17
N THR A 27 -1.65 -5.24 5.32
CA THR A 27 -2.77 -6.11 4.98
C THR A 27 -3.61 -5.49 3.88
N ALA A 28 -3.74 -6.18 2.75
CA ALA A 28 -4.71 -5.82 1.71
C ALA A 28 -6.14 -6.21 2.14
N LEU A 29 -7.09 -5.31 1.93
CA LEU A 29 -8.47 -5.47 2.42
C LEU A 29 -9.36 -6.39 1.58
N GLY A 30 -8.86 -6.91 0.45
CA GLY A 30 -9.56 -7.95 -0.33
C GLY A 30 -10.96 -7.52 -0.79
N GLU A 31 -12.00 -8.26 -0.38
CA GLU A 31 -13.39 -7.94 -0.72
C GLU A 31 -13.84 -6.57 -0.19
N LEU A 32 -13.32 -6.14 0.97
CA LEU A 32 -13.64 -4.83 1.52
C LEU A 32 -13.05 -3.71 0.66
N SER A 33 -11.85 -3.91 0.10
CA SER A 33 -11.27 -2.99 -0.89
C SER A 33 -12.17 -2.81 -2.12
N GLN A 34 -12.81 -3.88 -2.59
CA GLN A 34 -13.71 -3.80 -3.76
C GLN A 34 -15.00 -3.06 -3.43
N ARG A 35 -15.49 -3.18 -2.19
CA ARG A 35 -16.67 -2.46 -1.70
C ARG A 35 -16.40 -0.98 -1.45
N ILE A 36 -15.24 -0.64 -0.89
CA ILE A 36 -14.80 0.75 -0.75
C ILE A 36 -14.66 1.37 -2.15
N GLY A 37 -14.02 0.65 -3.08
CA GLY A 37 -13.91 1.06 -4.48
C GLY A 37 -12.86 2.15 -4.69
N ASP A 38 -13.14 3.06 -5.62
CA ASP A 38 -12.20 4.07 -6.08
C ASP A 38 -11.98 5.19 -5.04
N PRO A 39 -10.72 5.51 -4.63
CA PRO A 39 -10.44 6.65 -3.76
C PRO A 39 -10.90 8.00 -4.31
N GLU A 40 -10.94 8.20 -5.64
CA GLU A 40 -11.42 9.45 -6.23
C GLU A 40 -12.90 9.72 -5.90
N ALA A 41 -13.71 8.67 -5.72
CA ALA A 41 -15.10 8.82 -5.32
C ALA A 41 -15.24 9.54 -3.97
N PHE A 42 -14.32 9.30 -3.04
CA PHE A 42 -14.31 9.97 -1.73
C PHE A 42 -13.75 11.39 -1.84
N ALA A 43 -12.69 11.59 -2.62
CA ALA A 43 -12.09 12.91 -2.82
C ALA A 43 -13.05 13.90 -3.51
N GLU A 44 -13.89 13.41 -4.40
CA GLU A 44 -14.86 14.21 -5.16
C GLU A 44 -16.27 14.25 -4.54
N ASP A 45 -16.46 13.70 -3.34
CA ASP A 45 -17.77 13.62 -2.66
C ASP A 45 -18.85 12.92 -3.53
N ARG A 46 -18.44 11.88 -4.26
CA ARG A 46 -19.27 11.03 -5.13
C ARG A 46 -19.46 9.61 -4.59
N ALA A 47 -18.81 9.26 -3.48
CA ALA A 47 -18.94 7.94 -2.85
C ALA A 47 -20.41 7.67 -2.49
N ASP A 48 -20.91 6.50 -2.88
CA ASP A 48 -22.27 6.09 -2.53
C ASP A 48 -22.36 5.56 -1.09
N ALA A 49 -23.59 5.26 -0.65
CA ALA A 49 -23.84 4.79 0.70
C ALA A 49 -23.17 3.45 1.03
N ASP A 50 -23.00 2.58 0.03
CA ASP A 50 -22.38 1.27 0.23
C ASP A 50 -20.85 1.42 0.37
N GLN A 51 -20.25 2.33 -0.42
CA GLN A 51 -18.82 2.69 -0.32
C GLN A 51 -18.50 3.36 1.02
N LEU A 52 -19.33 4.31 1.47
CA LEU A 52 -19.18 4.97 2.77
C LEU A 52 -19.29 3.96 3.92
N ALA A 53 -20.28 3.07 3.88
CA ALA A 53 -20.43 2.02 4.89
C ALA A 53 -19.25 1.05 4.92
N ALA A 54 -18.70 0.70 3.75
CA ALA A 54 -17.50 -0.15 3.66
C ALA A 54 -16.25 0.56 4.20
N MET A 55 -16.12 1.87 3.97
CA MET A 55 -15.05 2.69 4.54
C MET A 55 -15.15 2.74 6.06
N GLU A 56 -16.34 2.99 6.61
CA GLU A 56 -16.60 2.96 8.06
C GLU A 56 -16.26 1.58 8.65
N GLU A 57 -16.70 0.50 8.01
CA GLU A 57 -16.38 -0.88 8.42
C GLU A 57 -14.86 -1.13 8.48
N ALA A 58 -14.10 -0.61 7.51
CA ALA A 58 -12.64 -0.73 7.52
C ALA A 58 -12.01 0.03 8.70
N LEU A 59 -12.43 1.26 8.94
CA LEU A 59 -11.92 2.09 10.04
C LEU A 59 -12.29 1.51 11.42
N GLU A 60 -13.48 0.92 11.57
CA GLU A 60 -13.89 0.24 12.80
C GLU A 60 -13.13 -1.06 13.04
N THR A 61 -12.80 -1.80 11.97
CA THR A 61 -12.05 -3.06 12.05
C THR A 61 -10.57 -2.83 12.39
N TYR A 62 -9.99 -1.72 11.90
CA TYR A 62 -8.57 -1.38 12.08
C TYR A 62 -8.39 0.02 12.70
N PRO A 63 -8.87 0.25 13.93
CA PRO A 63 -8.94 1.59 14.52
C PRO A 63 -7.57 2.22 14.82
N ASP A 64 -6.54 1.38 14.99
CA ASP A 64 -5.17 1.80 15.30
C ASP A 64 -4.24 1.73 14.07
N SER A 65 -4.77 1.38 12.89
CA SER A 65 -3.99 1.30 11.65
C SER A 65 -4.28 2.48 10.76
N ALA A 66 -3.27 2.93 10.01
CA ALA A 66 -3.50 3.78 8.86
C ALA A 66 -4.17 2.97 7.74
N LEU A 67 -5.09 3.61 7.03
CA LEU A 67 -5.80 3.09 5.87
C LEU A 67 -5.44 3.95 4.66
N THR A 68 -4.98 3.33 3.58
CA THR A 68 -4.63 4.03 2.33
C THR A 68 -4.94 3.16 1.11
N PHE A 69 -4.90 3.77 -0.07
CA PHE A 69 -5.01 3.09 -1.35
C PHE A 69 -3.64 2.87 -1.97
N ASP A 70 -3.35 1.63 -2.37
CA ASP A 70 -2.17 1.29 -3.16
C ASP A 70 -2.56 1.21 -4.63
N GLU A 71 -2.15 2.23 -5.39
CA GLU A 71 -2.45 2.38 -6.82
C GLU A 71 -1.81 1.28 -7.68
N ASP A 72 -0.57 0.87 -7.39
CA ASP A 72 0.11 -0.17 -8.17
C ASP A 72 -0.54 -1.55 -7.97
N ALA A 73 -1.09 -1.80 -6.78
CA ALA A 73 -1.79 -3.03 -6.45
C ALA A 73 -3.31 -2.99 -6.74
N ASP A 74 -3.85 -1.80 -7.05
CA ASP A 74 -5.28 -1.50 -7.20
C ASP A 74 -6.09 -2.02 -5.98
N THR A 75 -5.64 -1.67 -4.77
CA THR A 75 -6.29 -2.15 -3.55
C THR A 75 -6.07 -1.25 -2.33
N TRP A 76 -7.09 -1.18 -1.47
CA TRP A 76 -6.98 -0.59 -0.13
C TRP A 76 -6.18 -1.49 0.80
N ILE A 77 -5.28 -0.87 1.56
CA ILE A 77 -4.37 -1.53 2.50
C ILE A 77 -4.44 -0.87 3.87
N VAL A 78 -4.16 -1.67 4.91
CA VAL A 78 -4.03 -1.20 6.29
C VAL A 78 -2.72 -1.65 6.93
N GLY A 79 -2.18 -0.84 7.83
CA GLY A 79 -0.98 -1.15 8.60
C GLY A 79 -0.49 0.01 9.44
N ALA A 80 0.69 -0.10 10.04
CA ALA A 80 1.34 1.04 10.67
C ALA A 80 1.71 2.08 9.61
N GLU A 81 1.55 3.37 9.95
CA GLU A 81 1.88 4.48 9.05
C GLU A 81 3.35 4.42 8.59
N GLU A 82 4.27 4.15 9.52
CA GLU A 82 5.70 4.00 9.24
C GLU A 82 6.01 2.88 8.22
N ASP A 83 5.27 1.76 8.27
CA ASP A 83 5.46 0.64 7.35
C ASP A 83 4.91 0.95 5.95
N ILE A 84 3.78 1.67 5.88
CA ILE A 84 3.19 2.16 4.62
C ILE A 84 4.12 3.16 3.95
N GLU A 85 4.58 4.16 4.69
CA GLU A 85 5.53 5.17 4.21
C GLU A 85 6.81 4.51 3.72
N LYS A 86 7.33 3.53 4.47
CA LYS A 86 8.52 2.79 4.07
C LYS A 86 8.31 2.03 2.75
N MET A 87 7.17 1.34 2.58
CA MET A 87 6.89 0.62 1.35
C MET A 87 6.89 1.56 0.14
N PHE A 88 6.20 2.70 0.24
CA PHE A 88 6.13 3.66 -0.86
C PHE A 88 7.48 4.33 -1.13
N ALA A 89 8.25 4.67 -0.10
CA ALA A 89 9.59 5.23 -0.25
C ALA A 89 10.55 4.24 -0.94
N ASP A 90 10.48 2.95 -0.61
CA ASP A 90 11.31 1.93 -1.26
C ASP A 90 10.89 1.72 -2.74
N ARG A 91 9.60 1.89 -3.09
CA ARG A 91 9.15 1.90 -4.51
C ARG A 91 9.71 3.08 -5.28
N GLU A 92 9.61 4.28 -4.71
CA GLU A 92 10.10 5.51 -5.34
C GLU A 92 11.61 5.42 -5.56
N ALA A 93 12.37 4.98 -4.55
CA ALA A 93 13.81 4.74 -4.68
C ALA A 93 14.17 3.71 -5.76
N PHE A 94 13.39 2.63 -5.87
CA PHE A 94 13.57 1.63 -6.93
C PHE A 94 13.36 2.22 -8.33
N LEU A 95 12.27 2.99 -8.50
CA LEU A 95 11.96 3.67 -9.75
C LEU A 95 13.02 4.69 -10.13
N ASP A 96 13.49 5.49 -9.16
CA ASP A 96 14.53 6.48 -9.39
C ASP A 96 15.84 5.84 -9.84
N ALA A 97 16.25 4.72 -9.21
CA ALA A 97 17.44 3.99 -9.65
C ALA A 97 17.30 3.48 -11.08
N LEU A 98 16.15 2.90 -11.44
CA LEU A 98 15.88 2.46 -12.83
C LEU A 98 15.91 3.62 -13.83
N LEU A 99 15.35 4.77 -13.48
CA LEU A 99 15.34 5.97 -14.34
C LEU A 99 16.73 6.56 -14.55
N ASN A 100 17.66 6.31 -13.64
CA ASN A 100 19.04 6.80 -13.69
C ASN A 100 20.06 5.75 -14.18
N ASP A 101 19.60 4.60 -14.70
CA ASP A 101 20.45 3.46 -15.09
C ASP A 101 21.33 2.94 -13.92
N GLU A 102 20.89 3.12 -12.68
CA GLU A 102 21.54 2.61 -11.47
C GLU A 102 21.00 1.21 -11.11
N ASP A 103 21.80 0.41 -10.41
CA ASP A 103 21.34 -0.87 -9.86
C ASP A 103 20.43 -0.57 -8.65
N PRO A 104 19.12 -0.85 -8.72
CA PRO A 104 18.19 -0.55 -7.63
C PRO A 104 18.38 -1.47 -6.41
N GLY A 105 19.27 -2.46 -6.51
CA GLY A 105 19.45 -3.49 -5.50
C GLY A 105 18.53 -4.71 -5.71
N ILE A 106 18.86 -5.80 -5.01
CA ILE A 106 18.12 -7.07 -4.99
C ILE A 106 17.44 -7.23 -3.62
#